data_AF-A0A2S4XNG5-F1
#
_entry.id   AF-A0A2S4XNG5-F1
#
_cell.length_a   1.000
_cell.length_b   1.000
_cell.length_c   1.000
_cell.angle_alpha   90.00
_cell.angle_beta   90.00
_cell.angle_gamma   90.00
#
_symmetry.space_group_name_H-M   'P 1'
#
loop_
_entity.id
_entity.type
_entity.pdbx_description
1 polymer ?
#
loop_
_entity_poly.entity_id
_entity_poly.type
_entity_poly.pdbx_seq_one_letter_code
_entity_poly.pdbx_strand_id
1 'polypeptide(L)'
;MTAIQRTTARELSHDDILGVVDGRHLAVHIPGFVHKESLAAARAQLLDHPDRGGLSQAEEFKRLGFAYSEISDEASRDRYHAEARDNIHRLRDVFAPYASPSDVLRLLLEETWNPGANLLHLDGRKAFIGICRYQNKDVDLNPHTDALERNLPPGHSAGLLAQLSVNIYLNIPERGGELELWGTEPGEDAYNGLKGDRTWGIDRDRIGPPAEVIKPSAGDLLLLNPRQIHAVRPSGDEPRITLGHFLGYYGPERPLALWS
;
A
#
# COMPACT_ATOMS: atom_id res chain seq x y z
N MET A 1 -12.06 -2.42 -22.61
CA MET A 1 -12.07 -2.05 -21.18
C MET A 1 -10.78 -1.28 -20.91
N THR A 2 -10.83 -0.19 -20.15
CA THR A 2 -9.62 0.55 -19.76
C THR A 2 -8.92 -0.20 -18.63
N ALA A 3 -7.61 -0.42 -18.78
CA ALA A 3 -6.82 -1.09 -17.75
C ALA A 3 -6.81 -0.31 -16.43
N ILE A 4 -6.87 1.03 -16.51
CA ILE A 4 -6.96 1.93 -15.36
C ILE A 4 -8.31 2.63 -15.36
N GLN A 5 -9.02 2.56 -14.24
CA GLN A 5 -10.24 3.32 -14.00
C GLN A 5 -9.88 4.65 -13.33
N ARG A 6 -10.24 5.78 -13.93
CA ARG A 6 -9.98 7.11 -13.37
C ARG A 6 -11.26 7.69 -12.79
N THR A 7 -11.20 8.17 -11.56
CA THR A 7 -12.33 8.78 -10.85
C THR A 7 -11.84 9.90 -9.91
N THR A 8 -12.77 10.52 -9.19
CA THR A 8 -12.47 11.49 -8.13
C THR A 8 -12.83 10.90 -6.76
N ALA A 9 -12.33 11.47 -5.67
CA ALA A 9 -12.71 11.03 -4.32
C ALA A 9 -14.24 11.14 -4.09
N ARG A 10 -14.90 12.11 -4.74
CA ARG A 10 -16.36 12.31 -4.61
C ARG A 10 -17.18 11.30 -5.43
N GLU A 11 -16.62 10.80 -6.51
CA GLU A 11 -17.29 9.92 -7.48
C GLU A 11 -16.84 8.47 -7.35
N LEU A 12 -15.88 8.17 -6.46
CA LEU A 12 -15.51 6.80 -6.14
C LEU A 12 -16.76 6.04 -5.70
N SER A 13 -17.01 4.93 -6.36
CA SER A 13 -18.20 4.12 -6.13
C SER A 13 -17.85 2.72 -5.65
N HIS A 14 -18.86 2.02 -5.14
CA HIS A 14 -18.79 0.59 -4.85
C HIS A 14 -18.29 -0.20 -6.07
N ASP A 15 -18.78 0.11 -7.28
CA ASP A 15 -18.44 -0.64 -8.49
C ASP A 15 -16.98 -0.44 -8.92
N ASP A 16 -16.39 0.74 -8.66
CA ASP A 16 -14.96 0.97 -8.94
C ASP A 16 -14.08 0.03 -8.11
N ILE A 17 -14.41 -0.15 -6.82
CA ILE A 17 -13.68 -1.06 -5.91
C ILE A 17 -13.88 -2.52 -6.35
N LEU A 18 -15.13 -2.92 -6.64
CA LEU A 18 -15.42 -4.26 -7.16
C LEU A 18 -14.72 -4.51 -8.50
N GLY A 19 -14.58 -3.50 -9.34
CA GLY A 19 -13.89 -3.61 -10.61
C GLY A 19 -12.43 -4.04 -10.46
N VAL A 20 -11.76 -3.65 -9.37
CA VAL A 20 -10.40 -4.13 -9.07
C VAL A 20 -10.42 -5.53 -8.45
N VAL A 21 -11.38 -5.81 -7.55
CA VAL A 21 -11.58 -7.15 -6.95
C VAL A 21 -11.80 -8.21 -8.03
N ASP A 22 -12.65 -7.90 -9.02
CA ASP A 22 -13.04 -8.80 -10.10
C ASP A 22 -12.01 -8.82 -11.26
N GLY A 23 -10.96 -8.00 -11.20
CA GLY A 23 -9.95 -7.87 -12.26
C GLY A 23 -10.45 -7.20 -13.54
N ARG A 24 -11.57 -6.48 -13.50
CA ARG A 24 -12.05 -5.62 -14.62
C ARG A 24 -11.11 -4.45 -14.89
N HIS A 25 -10.45 -3.97 -13.84
CA HIS A 25 -9.44 -2.92 -13.88
C HIS A 25 -8.19 -3.38 -13.12
N LEU A 26 -7.00 -3.04 -13.61
CA LEU A 26 -5.75 -3.25 -12.89
C LEU A 26 -5.61 -2.29 -11.71
N ALA A 27 -6.14 -1.09 -11.84
CA ALA A 27 -6.16 -0.11 -10.75
C ALA A 27 -7.28 0.93 -10.93
N VAL A 28 -7.66 1.54 -9.81
CA VAL A 28 -8.38 2.82 -9.75
C VAL A 28 -7.39 3.93 -9.41
N HIS A 29 -7.42 5.02 -10.16
CA HIS A 29 -6.59 6.21 -9.97
C HIS A 29 -7.45 7.41 -9.59
N ILE A 30 -7.14 8.03 -8.46
CA ILE A 30 -7.76 9.27 -7.99
C ILE A 30 -6.68 10.36 -7.98
N PRO A 31 -6.61 11.20 -9.02
CA PRO A 31 -5.65 12.30 -9.08
C PRO A 31 -5.92 13.36 -8.01
N GLY A 32 -4.87 13.92 -7.41
CA GLY A 32 -5.00 15.03 -6.45
C GLY A 32 -5.86 14.71 -5.23
N PHE A 33 -5.87 13.44 -4.80
CA PHE A 33 -6.56 12.98 -3.59
C PHE A 33 -6.15 13.77 -2.34
N VAL A 34 -4.86 14.06 -2.18
CA VAL A 34 -4.34 14.89 -1.09
C VAL A 34 -4.39 16.36 -1.50
N HIS A 35 -5.01 17.19 -0.66
CA HIS A 35 -5.01 18.64 -0.88
C HIS A 35 -3.59 19.20 -0.90
N LYS A 36 -3.28 20.05 -1.88
CA LYS A 36 -1.95 20.61 -2.12
C LYS A 36 -1.31 21.26 -0.89
N GLU A 37 -2.10 21.90 -0.03
CA GLU A 37 -1.62 22.58 1.18
C GLU A 37 -1.21 21.58 2.28
N SER A 38 -1.98 20.50 2.44
CA SER A 38 -1.63 19.41 3.35
C SER A 38 -0.35 18.71 2.88
N LEU A 39 -0.25 18.46 1.57
CA LEU A 39 0.93 17.87 0.96
C LEU A 39 2.19 18.74 1.17
N ALA A 40 2.08 20.05 0.93
CA ALA A 40 3.18 21.00 1.13
C ALA A 40 3.62 21.06 2.60
N ALA A 41 2.68 21.08 3.54
CA ALA A 41 2.97 21.10 4.97
C ALA A 41 3.66 19.80 5.45
N ALA A 42 3.23 18.65 4.94
CA ALA A 42 3.79 17.35 5.31
C ALA A 42 5.16 17.10 4.66
N ARG A 43 5.40 17.54 3.42
CA ARG A 43 6.65 17.28 2.69
C ARG A 43 7.88 17.77 3.45
N ALA A 44 7.79 18.96 4.07
CA ALA A 44 8.87 19.51 4.89
C ALA A 44 9.19 18.62 6.09
N GLN A 45 8.17 18.06 6.75
CA GLN A 45 8.35 17.19 7.91
C GLN A 45 8.84 15.79 7.50
N LEU A 46 8.40 15.27 6.36
CA LEU A 46 8.70 13.93 5.90
C LEU A 46 10.14 13.75 5.44
N LEU A 47 10.72 14.74 4.76
CA LEU A 47 12.08 14.63 4.21
C LEU A 47 13.13 14.51 5.32
N ASP A 48 12.94 15.23 6.42
CA ASP A 48 13.88 15.34 7.54
C ASP A 48 13.39 14.66 8.84
N HIS A 49 12.40 13.76 8.76
CA HIS A 49 11.76 13.19 9.95
C HIS A 49 12.76 12.39 10.82
N PRO A 50 12.86 12.65 12.15
CA PRO A 50 13.85 12.03 13.02
C PRO A 50 13.65 10.52 13.19
N ASP A 51 12.40 10.05 13.23
CA ASP A 51 12.09 8.62 13.40
C ASP A 51 12.21 7.79 12.12
N ARG A 52 12.80 8.33 11.06
CA ARG A 52 12.98 7.64 9.78
C ARG A 52 13.98 6.48 9.93
N GLY A 53 13.48 5.27 10.16
CA GLY A 53 14.27 4.03 10.31
C GLY A 53 14.23 3.13 9.07
N GLY A 54 15.00 2.04 9.04
CA GLY A 54 14.98 1.03 7.97
C GLY A 54 13.82 0.02 8.09
N LEU A 55 13.45 -0.66 7.00
CA LEU A 55 12.60 -1.87 7.05
C LEU A 55 13.38 -3.05 7.63
N SER A 56 12.74 -3.90 8.44
CA SER A 56 13.39 -5.06 9.07
C SER A 56 13.91 -6.07 8.06
N GLN A 57 13.31 -6.13 6.87
CA GLN A 57 13.66 -7.08 5.82
C GLN A 57 14.63 -6.51 4.77
N ALA A 58 14.84 -5.19 4.73
CA ALA A 58 15.65 -4.51 3.72
C ALA A 58 15.98 -3.07 4.17
N GLU A 59 17.16 -2.86 4.77
CA GLU A 59 17.56 -1.59 5.40
C GLU A 59 17.65 -0.41 4.43
N GLU A 60 17.79 -0.68 3.12
CA GLU A 60 17.79 0.33 2.06
C GLU A 60 16.45 1.06 1.93
N PHE A 61 15.35 0.41 2.33
CA PHE A 61 14.04 1.02 2.45
C PHE A 61 13.89 1.63 3.82
N LYS A 62 13.47 2.89 3.86
CA LYS A 62 13.17 3.56 5.13
C LYS A 62 11.66 3.68 5.33
N ARG A 63 11.22 3.74 6.59
CA ARG A 63 9.80 3.87 6.95
C ARG A 63 9.54 4.72 8.20
N LEU A 64 8.28 5.18 8.32
CA LEU A 64 7.66 5.64 9.57
C LEU A 64 6.42 4.78 9.85
N GLY A 65 6.25 4.33 11.10
CA GLY A 65 5.30 3.29 11.50
C GLY A 65 5.94 1.89 11.45
N PHE A 66 5.17 0.82 11.65
CA PHE A 66 5.65 -0.58 11.59
C PHE A 66 4.69 -1.43 10.77
N ALA A 67 5.12 -1.96 9.62
CA ALA A 67 4.23 -2.63 8.70
C ALA A 67 3.92 -4.06 9.15
N TYR A 68 2.71 -4.53 8.86
CA TYR A 68 2.31 -5.90 9.21
C TYR A 68 3.18 -6.95 8.50
N SER A 69 3.66 -6.63 7.29
CA SER A 69 4.55 -7.49 6.50
C SER A 69 5.91 -7.73 7.15
N GLU A 70 6.26 -6.95 8.17
CA GLU A 70 7.54 -7.04 8.90
C GLU A 70 7.45 -7.90 10.17
N ILE A 71 6.26 -8.41 10.50
CA ILE A 71 6.08 -9.38 11.60
C ILE A 71 6.72 -10.70 11.17
N SER A 72 7.70 -11.15 11.95
CA SER A 72 8.46 -12.39 11.74
C SER A 72 8.29 -13.40 12.88
N ASP A 73 7.79 -12.97 14.03
CA ASP A 73 7.63 -13.76 15.26
C ASP A 73 6.55 -13.15 16.18
N GLU A 74 6.27 -13.80 17.32
CA GLU A 74 5.24 -13.31 18.25
C GLU A 74 5.65 -12.01 18.95
N ALA A 75 6.95 -11.82 19.23
CA ALA A 75 7.42 -10.59 19.88
C ALA A 75 7.23 -9.36 18.99
N SER A 76 7.53 -9.47 17.70
CA SER A 76 7.27 -8.43 16.70
C SER A 76 5.77 -8.23 16.47
N ARG A 77 4.94 -9.29 16.55
CA ARG A 77 3.48 -9.18 16.51
C ARG A 77 2.92 -8.40 17.69
N ASP A 78 3.36 -8.72 18.90
CA ASP A 78 2.96 -8.02 20.11
C ASP A 78 3.34 -6.54 20.03
N ARG A 79 4.56 -6.25 19.58
CA ARG A 79 5.03 -4.89 19.35
C ARG A 79 4.18 -4.14 18.33
N TYR A 80 3.87 -4.77 17.19
CA TYR A 80 3.04 -4.17 16.15
C TYR A 80 1.70 -3.69 16.69
N HIS A 81 1.00 -4.56 17.44
CA HIS A 81 -0.30 -4.22 18.00
C HIS A 81 -0.21 -3.22 19.15
N ALA A 82 0.81 -3.32 20.01
CA ALA A 82 1.04 -2.39 21.11
C ALA A 82 1.32 -0.97 20.62
N GLU A 83 2.12 -0.83 19.56
CA GLU A 83 2.51 0.47 18.99
C GLU A 83 1.53 1.00 17.94
N ALA A 84 0.51 0.23 17.54
CA ALA A 84 -0.36 0.57 16.41
C ALA A 84 -1.03 1.95 16.54
N ARG A 85 -1.56 2.28 17.72
CA ARG A 85 -2.22 3.57 17.98
C ARG A 85 -1.22 4.72 17.96
N ASP A 86 -0.04 4.53 18.54
CA ASP A 86 0.99 5.57 18.61
C ASP A 86 1.56 5.84 17.21
N ASN A 87 1.73 4.80 16.39
CA ASN A 87 2.13 4.95 14.99
C ASN A 87 1.08 5.69 14.15
N ILE A 88 -0.23 5.46 14.39
CA ILE A 88 -1.31 6.25 13.75
C ILE A 88 -1.19 7.72 14.14
N HIS A 89 -0.98 8.03 15.42
CA HIS A 89 -0.85 9.41 15.88
C HIS A 89 0.40 10.08 15.35
N ARG A 90 1.54 9.39 15.32
CA ARG A 90 2.77 9.90 14.71
C ARG A 90 2.56 10.31 13.26
N LEU A 91 1.85 9.49 12.48
CA LEU A 91 1.52 9.85 11.11
C LEU A 91 0.55 11.04 11.04
N ARG A 92 -0.40 11.18 11.96
CA ARG A 92 -1.28 12.37 12.01
C ARG A 92 -0.49 13.63 12.31
N ASP A 93 0.49 13.57 13.21
CA ASP A 93 1.31 14.71 13.57
C ASP A 93 2.10 15.25 12.36
N VAL A 94 2.57 14.37 11.47
CA VAL A 94 3.22 14.75 10.21
C VAL A 94 2.33 15.62 9.30
N PHE A 95 1.01 15.42 9.32
CA PHE A 95 0.07 16.16 8.49
C PHE A 95 -0.57 17.36 9.21
N ALA A 96 -0.34 17.53 10.51
CA ALA A 96 -0.89 18.63 11.28
C ALA A 96 -0.48 19.99 10.68
N PRO A 97 -1.39 20.98 10.64
CA PRO A 97 -2.74 21.00 11.22
C PRO A 97 -3.84 20.41 10.33
N TYR A 98 -3.49 19.81 9.18
CA TYR A 98 -4.45 19.21 8.27
C TYR A 98 -4.79 17.76 8.67
N ALA A 99 -5.89 17.23 8.13
CA ALA A 99 -6.23 15.83 8.32
C ALA A 99 -5.20 14.92 7.64
N SER A 100 -4.85 13.81 8.30
CA SER A 100 -4.02 12.77 7.70
C SER A 100 -4.71 12.17 6.47
N PRO A 101 -4.03 12.00 5.33
CA PRO A 101 -4.59 11.32 4.16
C PRO A 101 -5.05 9.89 4.46
N SER A 102 -4.43 9.20 5.42
CA SER A 102 -4.88 7.88 5.88
C SER A 102 -6.23 7.93 6.57
N ASP A 103 -6.54 8.99 7.35
CA ASP A 103 -7.86 9.15 7.96
C ASP A 103 -8.91 9.53 6.91
N VAL A 104 -8.55 10.42 5.97
CA VAL A 104 -9.43 10.78 4.84
C VAL A 104 -9.79 9.53 4.01
N LEU A 105 -8.80 8.68 3.73
CA LEU A 105 -9.02 7.41 3.03
C LEU A 105 -9.98 6.48 3.79
N ARG A 106 -9.79 6.35 5.11
CA ARG A 106 -10.65 5.48 5.93
C ARG A 106 -12.11 5.92 5.88
N LEU A 107 -12.36 7.22 6.04
CA LEU A 107 -13.72 7.78 5.97
C LEU A 107 -14.30 7.64 4.58
N LEU A 108 -13.52 7.93 3.53
CA LEU A 108 -13.96 7.75 2.15
C LEU A 108 -14.40 6.30 1.88
N LEU A 109 -13.61 5.32 2.30
CA LEU A 109 -13.94 3.91 2.10
C LEU A 109 -15.14 3.46 2.93
N GLU A 110 -15.28 3.98 4.16
CA GLU A 110 -16.45 3.72 4.99
C GLU A 110 -17.73 4.24 4.34
N GLU A 111 -17.70 5.47 3.81
CA GLU A 111 -18.85 6.12 3.17
C GLU A 111 -19.17 5.53 1.79
N THR A 112 -18.15 5.02 1.07
CA THR A 112 -18.30 4.45 -0.27
C THR A 112 -18.77 3.00 -0.26
N TRP A 113 -18.29 2.20 0.71
CA TRP A 113 -18.59 0.78 0.80
C TRP A 113 -19.80 0.55 1.68
N ASN A 114 -20.93 0.04 1.13
CA ASN A 114 -22.21 0.02 1.85
C ASN A 114 -22.17 -0.58 3.28
N PRO A 115 -21.47 -1.71 3.54
CA PRO A 115 -21.33 -2.25 4.90
C PRO A 115 -20.31 -1.51 5.79
N GLY A 116 -19.60 -0.52 5.26
CA GLY A 116 -18.57 0.27 5.92
C GLY A 116 -17.14 -0.26 5.76
N ALA A 117 -16.18 0.40 6.40
CA ALA A 117 -14.78 0.02 6.41
C ALA A 117 -14.17 0.22 7.80
N ASN A 118 -13.42 -0.77 8.28
CA ASN A 118 -12.90 -0.80 9.65
C ASN A 118 -11.41 -1.17 9.66
N LEU A 119 -10.70 -0.80 10.72
CA LEU A 119 -9.36 -1.37 10.93
C LEU A 119 -9.47 -2.89 11.08
N LEU A 120 -8.51 -3.61 10.50
CA LEU A 120 -8.37 -5.05 10.70
C LEU A 120 -8.19 -5.33 12.20
N HIS A 121 -8.88 -6.35 12.68
CA HIS A 121 -8.71 -6.88 14.02
C HIS A 121 -8.21 -8.32 13.90
N LEU A 122 -7.10 -8.63 14.58
CA LEU A 122 -6.55 -9.97 14.68
C LEU A 122 -6.44 -10.30 16.16
N ASP A 123 -7.08 -11.38 16.59
CA ASP A 123 -7.16 -11.80 18.00
C ASP A 123 -7.64 -10.68 18.93
N GLY A 124 -8.62 -9.89 18.47
CA GLY A 124 -9.16 -8.75 19.21
C GLY A 124 -8.25 -7.51 19.24
N ARG A 125 -7.08 -7.54 18.62
CA ARG A 125 -6.10 -6.45 18.58
C ARG A 125 -6.21 -5.68 17.26
N LYS A 126 -6.25 -4.35 17.34
CA LYS A 126 -6.33 -3.47 16.16
C LYS A 126 -5.01 -3.46 15.38
N ALA A 127 -5.12 -3.43 14.07
CA ALA A 127 -3.99 -3.21 13.18
C ALA A 127 -3.62 -1.72 13.06
N PHE A 128 -2.35 -1.48 12.72
CA PHE A 128 -1.83 -0.19 12.29
C PHE A 128 -2.25 0.09 10.85
N ILE A 129 -2.33 1.37 10.47
CA ILE A 129 -2.67 1.79 9.10
C ILE A 129 -1.84 3.01 8.70
N GLY A 130 -1.45 3.04 7.42
CA GLY A 130 -0.88 4.22 6.77
C GLY A 130 0.65 4.26 6.75
N ILE A 131 1.34 3.12 6.85
CA ILE A 131 2.82 3.06 6.82
C ILE A 131 3.42 4.02 5.78
N CYS A 132 4.28 4.93 6.23
CA CYS A 132 5.01 5.80 5.30
C CYS A 132 6.27 5.07 4.85
N ARG A 133 6.44 4.87 3.53
CA ARG A 133 7.59 4.20 2.92
C ARG A 133 8.39 5.19 2.09
N TYR A 134 9.71 5.08 2.22
CA TYR A 134 10.70 5.87 1.49
C TYR A 134 11.52 4.94 0.61
N GLN A 135 11.47 5.19 -0.69
CA GLN A 135 12.36 4.59 -1.66
C GLN A 135 13.38 5.64 -2.07
N ASN A 136 14.62 5.45 -1.64
CA ASN A 136 15.71 6.39 -1.90
C ASN A 136 16.12 6.37 -3.37
N LYS A 137 16.98 7.33 -3.74
CA LYS A 137 17.62 7.36 -5.04
C LYS A 137 18.25 6.01 -5.39
N ASP A 138 18.05 5.59 -6.63
CA ASP A 138 18.48 4.36 -7.27
C ASP A 138 17.93 3.06 -6.61
N VAL A 139 17.07 3.18 -5.59
CA VAL A 139 16.38 2.04 -4.99
C VAL A 139 15.12 1.74 -5.79
N ASP A 140 14.98 0.50 -6.24
CA ASP A 140 13.78 -0.03 -6.88
C ASP A 140 12.93 -0.84 -5.90
N LEU A 141 11.75 -1.29 -6.34
CA LEU A 141 11.01 -2.35 -5.66
C LEU A 141 10.81 -3.44 -6.70
N ASN A 142 11.45 -4.59 -6.47
CA ASN A 142 11.37 -5.73 -7.37
C ASN A 142 9.92 -6.10 -7.67
N PRO A 143 9.66 -6.72 -8.83
CA PRO A 143 8.38 -7.37 -9.06
C PRO A 143 8.07 -8.32 -7.90
N HIS A 144 6.85 -8.26 -7.39
CA HIS A 144 6.41 -9.05 -6.25
C HIS A 144 4.88 -9.14 -6.20
N THR A 145 4.38 -9.89 -5.23
CA THR A 145 2.99 -9.88 -4.82
C THR A 145 2.92 -9.72 -3.31
N ASP A 146 1.85 -9.11 -2.80
CA ASP A 146 1.57 -9.06 -1.37
C ASP A 146 0.38 -9.95 -1.02
N ALA A 147 0.54 -10.70 0.06
CA ALA A 147 -0.49 -11.59 0.58
C ALA A 147 -0.39 -11.59 2.11
N LEU A 148 -1.46 -11.16 2.79
CA LEU A 148 -1.54 -11.10 4.26
C LEU A 148 -1.21 -12.46 4.89
N GLU A 149 -1.60 -13.56 4.24
CA GLU A 149 -1.43 -14.92 4.73
C GLU A 149 0.03 -15.28 5.01
N ARG A 150 0.99 -14.65 4.30
CA ARG A 150 2.42 -14.88 4.49
C ARG A 150 2.93 -14.37 5.85
N ASN A 151 2.17 -13.49 6.52
CA ASN A 151 2.52 -12.88 7.80
C ASN A 151 1.54 -13.23 8.93
N LEU A 152 0.50 -14.02 8.64
CA LEU A 152 -0.40 -14.52 9.67
C LEU A 152 0.31 -15.54 10.58
N PRO A 153 -0.09 -15.65 11.86
CA PRO A 153 0.42 -16.72 12.70
C PRO A 153 0.06 -18.10 12.13
N PRO A 154 0.87 -19.15 12.38
CA PRO A 154 0.57 -20.50 11.91
C PRO A 154 -0.87 -20.93 12.27
N GLY A 155 -1.57 -21.53 11.31
CA GLY A 155 -2.95 -22.00 11.50
C GLY A 155 -4.03 -20.91 11.48
N HIS A 156 -3.67 -19.63 11.35
CA HIS A 156 -4.64 -18.55 11.23
C HIS A 156 -4.99 -18.27 9.77
N SER A 157 -6.25 -17.91 9.54
CA SER A 157 -6.73 -17.41 8.26
C SER A 157 -7.49 -16.12 8.49
N ALA A 158 -7.18 -15.10 7.68
CA ALA A 158 -7.90 -13.85 7.70
C ALA A 158 -9.26 -13.95 6.99
N GLY A 159 -9.56 -15.06 6.30
CA GLY A 159 -10.85 -15.29 5.61
C GLY A 159 -11.13 -14.31 4.47
N LEU A 160 -10.09 -13.69 3.91
CA LEU A 160 -10.21 -12.74 2.81
C LEU A 160 -10.61 -13.46 1.52
N LEU A 161 -11.58 -12.90 0.80
CA LEU A 161 -11.90 -13.31 -0.57
C LEU A 161 -10.98 -12.62 -1.58
N ALA A 162 -10.55 -11.39 -1.28
CA ALA A 162 -9.52 -10.67 -2.01
C ALA A 162 -8.75 -9.74 -1.09
N GLN A 163 -7.56 -9.35 -1.52
CA GLN A 163 -6.77 -8.29 -0.90
C GLN A 163 -6.59 -7.18 -1.93
N LEU A 164 -6.64 -5.94 -1.49
CA LEU A 164 -6.33 -4.76 -2.29
C LEU A 164 -5.22 -3.97 -1.59
N SER A 165 -4.51 -3.14 -2.32
CA SER A 165 -3.58 -2.15 -1.77
C SER A 165 -3.98 -0.77 -2.23
N VAL A 166 -3.75 0.22 -1.37
CA VAL A 166 -3.91 1.63 -1.67
C VAL A 166 -2.64 2.36 -1.33
N ASN A 167 -2.07 3.03 -2.32
CA ASN A 167 -0.91 3.90 -2.14
C ASN A 167 -1.31 5.35 -2.37
N ILE A 168 -1.03 6.20 -1.39
CA ILE A 168 -1.13 7.65 -1.50
C ILE A 168 0.27 8.20 -1.72
N TYR A 169 0.46 8.95 -2.80
CA TYR A 169 1.77 9.41 -3.24
C TYR A 169 2.08 10.78 -2.66
N LEU A 170 3.09 10.88 -1.80
CA LEU A 170 3.44 12.13 -1.13
C LEU A 170 4.61 12.86 -1.80
N ASN A 171 5.51 12.10 -2.41
CA ASN A 171 6.63 12.63 -3.18
C ASN A 171 6.96 11.66 -4.31
N ILE A 172 7.14 12.17 -5.53
CA ILE A 172 7.49 11.37 -6.71
C ILE A 172 8.65 12.04 -7.44
N PRO A 173 9.71 11.28 -7.77
CA PRO A 173 10.83 11.83 -8.54
C PRO A 173 10.44 12.22 -9.96
N GLU A 174 11.11 13.24 -10.50
CA GLU A 174 10.95 13.64 -11.90
C GLU A 174 11.30 12.48 -12.85
N ARG A 175 12.33 11.70 -12.52
CA ARG A 175 12.75 10.52 -13.28
C ARG A 175 12.63 9.24 -12.45
N GLY A 176 12.05 8.19 -13.05
CA GLY A 176 11.86 6.93 -12.34
C GLY A 176 10.64 6.95 -11.41
N GLY A 177 10.57 5.97 -10.51
CA GLY A 177 9.48 5.83 -9.54
C GLY A 177 8.13 5.39 -10.12
N GLU A 178 8.09 5.01 -11.40
CA GLU A 178 6.88 4.51 -12.04
C GLU A 178 6.44 3.17 -11.42
N LEU A 179 5.13 3.00 -11.25
CA LEU A 179 4.51 1.75 -10.88
C LEU A 179 4.28 0.90 -12.13
N GLU A 180 4.66 -0.36 -12.07
CA GLU A 180 4.48 -1.32 -13.16
C GLU A 180 3.53 -2.44 -12.72
N LEU A 181 2.56 -2.78 -13.58
CA LEU A 181 1.49 -3.74 -13.31
C LEU A 181 1.44 -4.80 -14.41
N TRP A 182 1.43 -6.08 -14.03
CA TRP A 182 1.39 -7.21 -14.98
C TRP A 182 0.00 -7.85 -15.13
N GLY A 183 -0.96 -7.54 -14.26
CA GLY A 183 -2.30 -8.13 -14.32
C GLY A 183 -2.35 -9.64 -14.09
N THR A 184 -1.25 -10.23 -13.63
CA THR A 184 -1.10 -11.68 -13.45
C THR A 184 -0.96 -11.98 -11.97
N GLU A 185 -1.83 -12.83 -11.43
CA GLU A 185 -1.77 -13.33 -10.06
C GLU A 185 -1.22 -14.76 -10.07
N PRO A 186 0.11 -14.95 -9.88
CA PRO A 186 0.68 -16.28 -9.79
C PRO A 186 0.25 -16.95 -8.48
N GLY A 187 -0.09 -18.24 -8.54
CA GLY A 187 -0.16 -19.06 -7.33
C GLY A 187 1.20 -19.16 -6.64
N GLU A 188 1.23 -19.51 -5.35
CA GLU A 188 2.45 -19.51 -4.53
C GLU A 188 3.59 -20.37 -5.13
N ASP A 189 3.30 -21.54 -5.70
CA ASP A 189 4.31 -22.38 -6.35
C ASP A 189 4.92 -21.70 -7.58
N ALA A 190 4.08 -21.08 -8.42
CA ALA A 190 4.54 -20.33 -9.59
C ALA A 190 5.34 -19.09 -9.16
N TYR A 191 4.89 -18.37 -8.14
CA TYR A 191 5.59 -17.23 -7.56
C TYR A 191 6.98 -17.62 -7.05
N ASN A 192 7.07 -18.70 -6.26
CA ASN A 192 8.34 -19.23 -5.77
C ASN A 192 9.26 -19.69 -6.91
N GLY A 193 8.67 -20.29 -7.95
CA GLY A 193 9.38 -20.67 -9.16
C GLY A 193 10.02 -19.49 -9.87
N LEU A 194 9.43 -18.28 -9.80
CA LEU A 194 9.90 -17.05 -10.46
C LEU A 194 10.94 -16.25 -9.65
N LYS A 195 11.20 -16.62 -8.39
CA LYS A 195 12.23 -15.97 -7.57
C LYS A 195 13.61 -16.08 -8.22
N GLY A 196 14.39 -15.01 -8.12
CA GLY A 196 15.78 -14.94 -8.56
C GLY A 196 16.76 -14.94 -7.39
N ASP A 197 17.96 -14.43 -7.62
CA ASP A 197 19.05 -14.40 -6.62
C ASP A 197 18.92 -13.25 -5.61
N ARG A 198 18.06 -12.25 -5.86
CA ARG A 198 17.80 -11.17 -4.91
C ARG A 198 17.06 -11.70 -3.69
N THR A 199 17.35 -11.12 -2.51
CA THR A 199 16.76 -11.50 -1.22
C THR A 199 15.23 -11.48 -1.22
N TRP A 200 14.61 -10.62 -2.05
CA TRP A 200 13.15 -10.47 -2.09
C TRP A 200 12.64 -10.17 -3.51
N GLY A 201 11.42 -10.62 -3.78
CA GLY A 201 10.71 -10.45 -5.05
C GLY A 201 11.01 -11.55 -6.06
N ILE A 202 10.50 -11.37 -7.27
CA ILE A 202 10.75 -12.25 -8.42
C ILE A 202 11.71 -11.60 -9.40
N ASP A 203 12.36 -12.43 -10.20
CA ASP A 203 13.28 -11.94 -11.23
C ASP A 203 12.48 -11.33 -12.39
N ARG A 204 12.76 -10.06 -12.66
CA ARG A 204 12.09 -9.24 -13.69
C ARG A 204 12.26 -9.84 -15.09
N ASP A 205 13.39 -10.48 -15.37
CA ASP A 205 13.67 -11.04 -16.69
C ASP A 205 12.83 -12.30 -16.98
N ARG A 206 12.14 -12.83 -15.97
CA ARG A 206 11.34 -14.06 -16.06
C ARG A 206 9.85 -13.83 -16.28
N ILE A 207 9.38 -12.59 -16.26
CA ILE A 207 7.93 -12.26 -16.26
C ILE A 207 7.46 -11.41 -17.45
N GLY A 208 8.36 -11.08 -18.38
CA GLY A 208 8.03 -10.25 -19.56
C GLY A 208 7.70 -8.79 -19.21
N PRO A 209 7.28 -7.98 -20.21
CA PRO A 209 6.95 -6.58 -19.99
C PRO A 209 5.66 -6.41 -19.17
N PRO A 210 5.51 -5.31 -18.39
CA PRO A 210 4.28 -5.01 -17.68
C PRO A 210 3.14 -4.70 -18.66
N ALA A 211 1.92 -5.03 -18.26
CA ALA A 211 0.71 -4.69 -19.00
C ALA A 211 0.44 -3.18 -18.96
N GLU A 212 0.74 -2.52 -17.83
CA GLU A 212 0.58 -1.08 -17.66
C GLU A 212 1.73 -0.48 -16.84
N VAL A 213 2.04 0.78 -17.13
CA VAL A 213 3.03 1.58 -16.40
C VAL A 213 2.41 2.93 -16.05
N ILE A 214 2.42 3.28 -14.76
CA ILE A 214 1.80 4.50 -14.24
C ILE A 214 2.86 5.35 -13.57
N LYS A 215 2.96 6.62 -13.98
CA LYS A 215 3.69 7.65 -13.25
C LYS A 215 2.69 8.52 -12.47
N PRO A 216 2.46 8.25 -11.18
CA PRO A 216 1.54 9.06 -10.37
C PRO A 216 2.16 10.43 -10.10
N SER A 217 1.30 11.42 -9.85
CA SER A 217 1.71 12.73 -9.34
C SER A 217 1.69 12.74 -7.81
N ALA A 218 2.46 13.65 -7.21
CA ALA A 218 2.34 13.89 -5.77
C ALA A 218 0.92 14.39 -5.44
N GLY A 219 0.31 13.77 -4.45
CA GLY A 219 -1.08 13.94 -4.05
C GLY A 219 -2.04 12.90 -4.63
N ASP A 220 -1.62 12.07 -5.57
CA ASP A 220 -2.48 11.03 -6.15
C ASP A 220 -2.72 9.86 -5.18
N LEU A 221 -3.78 9.10 -5.45
CA LEU A 221 -4.06 7.80 -4.86
C LEU A 221 -4.24 6.75 -5.95
N LEU A 222 -3.63 5.57 -5.77
CA LEU A 222 -3.89 4.38 -6.57
C LEU A 222 -4.38 3.23 -5.69
N LEU A 223 -5.48 2.59 -6.09
CA LEU A 223 -6.04 1.36 -5.52
C LEU A 223 -5.85 0.22 -6.52
N LEU A 224 -5.28 -0.91 -6.11
CA LEU A 224 -4.99 -2.04 -7.00
C LEU A 224 -5.09 -3.39 -6.27
N ASN A 225 -5.05 -4.50 -7.01
CA ASN A 225 -4.91 -5.85 -6.43
C ASN A 225 -3.41 -6.21 -6.29
N PRO A 226 -2.84 -6.25 -5.07
CA PRO A 226 -1.41 -6.48 -4.86
C PRO A 226 -1.06 -7.97 -4.95
N ARG A 227 -2.04 -8.87 -5.09
CA ARG A 227 -1.77 -10.28 -5.43
C ARG A 227 -1.36 -10.44 -6.89
N GLN A 228 -1.69 -9.47 -7.74
CA GLN A 228 -1.12 -9.37 -9.06
C GLN A 228 0.32 -8.86 -8.99
N ILE A 229 1.18 -9.36 -9.88
CA ILE A 229 2.58 -8.95 -9.95
C ILE A 229 2.66 -7.46 -10.24
N HIS A 230 3.40 -6.76 -9.38
CA HIS A 230 3.66 -5.34 -9.52
C HIS A 230 5.06 -4.98 -9.04
N ALA A 231 5.59 -3.86 -9.53
CA ALA A 231 6.95 -3.39 -9.23
C ALA A 231 7.00 -1.86 -9.20
N VAL A 232 8.08 -1.30 -8.66
CA VAL A 232 8.36 0.13 -8.76
C VAL A 232 9.75 0.32 -9.34
N ARG A 233 9.85 1.14 -10.39
CA ARG A 233 11.13 1.49 -11.00
C ARG A 233 12.02 2.28 -10.04
N PRO A 234 13.36 2.21 -10.18
CA PRO A 234 14.28 2.98 -9.36
C PRO A 234 13.89 4.47 -9.29
N SER A 235 14.00 5.08 -8.10
CA SER A 235 13.80 6.54 -7.96
C SER A 235 15.04 7.30 -8.45
N GLY A 236 14.90 8.29 -9.32
CA GLY A 236 16.06 8.91 -9.99
C GLY A 236 16.71 10.07 -9.24
N ASP A 237 15.94 11.12 -8.98
CA ASP A 237 16.46 12.42 -8.52
C ASP A 237 16.11 12.75 -7.07
N GLU A 238 14.95 12.29 -6.58
CA GLU A 238 14.51 12.47 -5.20
C GLU A 238 13.80 11.21 -4.67
N PRO A 239 13.66 11.02 -3.34
CA PRO A 239 13.04 9.82 -2.82
C PRO A 239 11.56 9.75 -3.20
N ARG A 240 11.08 8.59 -3.63
CA ARG A 240 9.65 8.31 -3.72
C ARG A 240 9.10 8.04 -2.32
N ILE A 241 8.08 8.80 -1.91
CA ILE A 241 7.46 8.71 -0.59
C ILE A 241 5.97 8.39 -0.76
N THR A 242 5.49 7.34 -0.07
CA THR A 242 4.10 6.90 -0.13
C THR A 242 3.55 6.51 1.23
N LEU A 243 2.26 6.76 1.47
CA LEU A 243 1.51 6.06 2.52
C LEU A 243 0.91 4.79 1.93
N GLY A 244 1.33 3.64 2.44
CA GLY A 244 0.84 2.34 2.03
C GLY A 244 -0.29 1.84 2.92
N HIS A 245 -1.28 1.22 2.29
CA HIS A 245 -2.44 0.65 2.93
C HIS A 245 -2.81 -0.66 2.24
N PHE A 246 -3.39 -1.57 2.99
CA PHE A 246 -4.05 -2.76 2.46
C PHE A 246 -5.51 -2.78 2.87
N LEU A 247 -6.32 -3.41 2.02
CA LEU A 247 -7.74 -3.62 2.23
C LEU A 247 -8.05 -5.11 2.12
N GLY A 248 -8.84 -5.61 3.04
CA GLY A 248 -9.35 -6.95 3.07
C GLY A 248 -10.79 -6.94 2.59
N TYR A 249 -11.05 -7.67 1.51
CA TYR A 249 -12.37 -7.84 0.96
C TYR A 249 -12.96 -9.18 1.41
N TYR A 250 -14.17 -9.12 1.94
CA TYR A 250 -14.86 -10.23 2.58
C TYR A 250 -16.15 -10.65 1.87
N GLY A 251 -16.45 -10.03 0.72
CA GLY A 251 -17.75 -10.09 0.06
C GLY A 251 -18.50 -8.76 0.15
N PRO A 252 -19.55 -8.55 -0.67
CA PRO A 252 -20.25 -7.27 -0.79
C PRO A 252 -21.08 -6.90 0.44
N GLU A 253 -21.43 -7.88 1.28
CA GLU A 253 -22.28 -7.72 2.47
C GLU A 253 -21.48 -7.53 3.78
N ARG A 254 -20.13 -7.48 3.70
CA ARG A 254 -19.26 -7.33 4.86
C ARG A 254 -18.38 -6.09 4.73
N PRO A 255 -18.03 -5.45 5.86
CA PRO A 255 -17.17 -4.27 5.82
C PRO A 255 -15.77 -4.63 5.30
N LEU A 256 -15.12 -3.65 4.67
CA LEU A 256 -13.70 -3.75 4.34
C LEU A 256 -12.87 -3.75 5.64
N ALA A 257 -11.79 -4.53 5.68
CA ALA A 257 -10.77 -4.41 6.73
C ALA A 257 -9.56 -3.62 6.23
N LEU A 258 -8.93 -2.84 7.10
CA LEU A 258 -7.86 -1.91 6.74
C LEU A 258 -6.63 -2.10 7.62
N TRP A 259 -5.44 -2.19 7.01
CA TRP A 259 -4.16 -2.27 7.73
C TRP A 259 -3.01 -1.72 6.87
N SER A 260 -1.78 -1.77 7.40
CA SER A 260 -0.54 -1.56 6.65
C SER A 260 0.62 -2.36 7.22
#